data_AF-A0A397EQ93-F1
#
_entry.id   AF-A0A397EQ93-F1
#
_cell.length_a   1.000
_cell.length_b   1.000
_cell.length_c   1.000
_cell.angle_alpha   90.00
_cell.angle_beta   90.00
_cell.angle_gamma   90.00
#
_symmetry.space_group_name_H-M   'P 1'
#
loop_
_entity.id
_entity.type
_entity.pdbx_description
1 polymer ?
#
loop_
_entity_poly.entity_id
_entity_poly.type
_entity_poly.pdbx_seq_one_letter_code
_entity_poly.pdbx_strand_id
1 'polypeptide(L)'
;EVQQLVEPFTTSVHHASRLKFFSDAALDVTDALVDYAAFGDEGFFVEELLGARRSADGKFEVRVKWKGLDEEEASWEPALQLYEDIAVVLRRWIMKNASDGVVKEMRDDLEATLGHSL
;
A
#
# COMPACT_ATOMS: atom_id res chain seq x y z
N GLU A 1 -2.43 -39.63 -26.67
CA GLU A 1 -2.06 -38.47 -27.50
C GLU A 1 -1.89 -37.30 -26.56
N VAL A 2 -0.66 -36.80 -26.42
CA VAL A 2 -0.28 -35.78 -25.43
C VAL A 2 -0.26 -34.45 -26.18
N GLN A 3 -1.20 -33.55 -25.84
CA GLN A 3 -1.17 -32.20 -26.39
C GLN A 3 -0.47 -31.28 -25.39
N GLN A 4 0.74 -30.90 -25.79
CA GLN A 4 1.55 -29.85 -25.20
C GLN A 4 0.91 -28.50 -25.53
N LEU A 5 0.62 -27.68 -24.52
CA LEU A 5 0.16 -26.30 -24.71
C LEU A 5 1.16 -25.36 -24.02
N VAL A 6 1.72 -24.45 -24.81
CA VAL A 6 2.80 -23.51 -24.46
C VAL A 6 2.18 -22.20 -23.95
N GLU A 7 2.76 -21.61 -22.91
CA GLU A 7 2.51 -20.23 -22.41
C GLU A 7 2.94 -19.17 -23.45
N PRO A 8 2.27 -18.01 -23.57
CA PRO A 8 2.28 -16.99 -22.51
C PRO A 8 0.93 -16.28 -22.34
N PHE A 9 0.26 -16.50 -21.22
CA PHE A 9 -0.89 -15.68 -20.82
C PHE A 9 -0.42 -14.57 -19.86
N THR A 10 0.29 -13.56 -20.38
CA THR A 10 0.36 -12.27 -19.67
C THR A 10 -0.97 -11.58 -19.88
N THR A 11 -1.90 -11.84 -18.97
CA THR A 11 -3.12 -11.03 -18.79
C THR A 11 -2.96 -10.27 -17.48
N SER A 12 -2.31 -9.11 -17.54
CA SER A 12 -2.33 -8.13 -16.46
C SER A 12 -3.55 -7.23 -16.67
N VAL A 13 -4.63 -7.53 -15.94
CA VAL A 13 -5.75 -6.61 -15.72
C VAL A 13 -6.21 -6.77 -14.28
N HIS A 14 -5.71 -5.92 -13.40
CA HIS A 14 -6.30 -5.74 -12.06
C HIS A 14 -6.66 -4.28 -11.82
N HIS A 15 -7.67 -3.78 -12.53
CA HIS A 15 -8.36 -2.55 -12.14
C HIS A 15 -9.82 -2.57 -12.59
N ALA A 16 -10.75 -2.68 -11.62
CA ALA A 16 -12.13 -2.17 -11.65
C ALA A 16 -13.02 -2.73 -10.51
N SER A 17 -12.69 -3.87 -9.87
CA SER A 17 -13.64 -4.54 -8.95
C SER A 17 -13.61 -4.09 -7.48
N ARG A 18 -12.58 -3.41 -6.99
CA ARG A 18 -12.46 -3.12 -5.54
C ARG A 18 -13.22 -1.88 -5.07
N LEU A 19 -13.71 -1.08 -6.02
CA LEU A 19 -14.36 0.22 -5.80
C LEU A 19 -15.90 0.16 -5.61
N LYS A 20 -16.51 -1.02 -5.42
CA LYS A 20 -17.98 -1.13 -5.36
C LYS A 20 -18.64 -1.00 -3.99
N PHE A 21 -17.89 -0.86 -2.89
CA PHE A 21 -18.48 -1.03 -1.55
C PHE A 21 -18.57 0.20 -0.65
N PHE A 22 -18.01 1.37 -1.02
CA PHE A 22 -18.06 2.53 -0.14
C PHE A 22 -18.88 3.68 -0.74
N SER A 23 -20.20 3.54 -0.61
CA SER A 23 -21.12 4.67 -0.52
C SER A 23 -21.61 4.73 0.92
N ASP A 24 -20.92 5.46 1.79
CA ASP A 24 -21.65 6.31 2.73
C ASP A 24 -20.81 7.48 3.23
N ALA A 25 -21.45 8.64 3.23
CA ALA A 25 -20.90 9.90 3.65
C ALA A 25 -21.09 10.05 5.17
N ALA A 26 -20.07 10.62 5.82
CA ALA A 26 -20.05 11.06 7.21
C ALA A 26 -19.93 9.96 8.28
N LEU A 27 -18.69 9.61 8.60
CA LEU A 27 -18.36 9.16 9.96
C LEU A 27 -17.16 9.95 10.46
N ASP A 28 -17.36 10.61 11.60
CA ASP A 28 -16.38 11.35 12.38
C ASP A 28 -15.45 10.32 13.04
N VAL A 29 -14.35 9.98 12.36
CA VAL A 29 -13.50 8.84 12.71
C VAL A 29 -12.47 9.26 13.77
N THR A 30 -12.58 8.66 14.96
CA THR A 30 -11.57 8.79 16.03
C THR A 30 -10.38 7.87 15.78
N ASP A 31 -9.18 8.22 16.26
CA ASP A 31 -7.93 7.47 16.04
C ASP A 31 -8.04 5.96 16.34
N ALA A 32 -8.87 5.57 17.31
CA ALA A 32 -9.12 4.17 17.67
C ALA A 32 -10.00 3.41 16.65
N LEU A 33 -10.95 4.09 15.99
CA LEU A 33 -11.74 3.52 14.90
C LEU A 33 -10.92 3.42 13.62
N VAL A 34 -9.95 4.32 13.43
CA VAL A 34 -9.00 4.22 12.33
C VAL A 34 -8.09 3.01 12.49
N ASP A 35 -7.61 2.75 13.71
CA ASP A 35 -6.89 1.51 14.02
C ASP A 35 -7.72 0.28 13.78
N TYR A 36 -8.98 0.31 14.21
CA TYR A 36 -9.89 -0.81 14.00
C TYR A 36 -10.28 -0.98 12.52
N ALA A 37 -10.41 0.07 11.71
CA ALA A 37 -10.71 -0.04 10.28
C ALA A 37 -9.51 -0.47 9.44
N ALA A 38 -8.30 -0.07 9.84
CA ALA A 38 -7.05 -0.46 9.18
C ALA A 38 -6.62 -1.90 9.50
N PHE A 39 -6.94 -2.41 10.70
CA PHE A 39 -6.57 -3.75 11.18
C PHE A 39 -7.77 -4.72 11.35
N GLY A 40 -9.00 -4.24 11.19
CA GLY A 40 -10.23 -5.00 11.39
C GLY A 40 -10.63 -5.79 10.16
N ASP A 41 -10.39 -7.09 10.25
CA ASP A 41 -10.94 -8.29 9.58
C ASP A 41 -11.53 -8.30 8.15
N GLU A 42 -11.75 -7.18 7.45
CA GLU A 42 -12.28 -7.18 6.07
C GLU A 42 -11.58 -6.17 5.13
N GLY A 43 -10.55 -5.45 5.59
CA GLY A 43 -10.07 -4.23 4.92
C GLY A 43 -8.90 -4.35 3.94
N PHE A 44 -7.74 -4.87 4.33
CA PHE A 44 -6.52 -4.88 3.48
C PHE A 44 -5.62 -6.07 3.84
N PHE A 45 -5.07 -6.75 2.84
CA PHE A 45 -4.16 -7.90 3.03
C PHE A 45 -2.77 -7.49 3.55
N VAL A 46 -2.57 -6.31 4.12
CA VAL A 46 -1.26 -5.84 4.60
C VAL A 46 -1.03 -6.32 6.03
N GLU A 47 0.02 -7.11 6.22
CA GLU A 47 0.48 -7.53 7.56
C GLU A 47 1.47 -6.53 8.14
N GLU A 48 2.44 -6.09 7.34
CA GLU A 48 3.49 -5.16 7.78
C GLU A 48 4.09 -4.38 6.60
N LEU A 49 4.54 -3.15 6.86
CA LEU A 49 5.38 -2.38 5.94
C LEU A 49 6.85 -2.52 6.38
N LEU A 50 7.69 -3.06 5.52
CA LEU A 50 9.04 -3.52 5.88
C LEU A 50 10.14 -2.51 5.59
N GLY A 51 9.94 -1.59 4.65
CA GLY A 51 10.97 -0.64 4.24
C GLY A 51 10.55 0.22 3.07
N ALA A 52 11.27 1.32 2.86
CA ALA A 52 11.10 2.20 1.70
C ALA A 52 12.34 2.15 0.81
N ARG A 53 12.14 2.37 -0.49
CA ARG A 53 13.22 2.57 -1.45
C ARG A 53 12.82 3.57 -2.52
N ARG A 54 13.82 4.07 -3.23
CA ARG A 54 13.63 4.72 -4.51
C ARG A 54 13.89 3.70 -5.63
N SER A 55 12.93 3.54 -6.54
CA SER A 55 13.07 2.67 -7.71
C SER A 55 14.05 3.26 -8.72
N ALA A 56 14.47 2.46 -9.70
CA ALA A 56 15.36 2.92 -10.77
C ALA A 56 14.75 4.07 -11.59
N ASP A 57 13.41 4.11 -11.69
CA ASP A 57 12.65 5.17 -12.36
C ASP A 57 12.45 6.42 -11.48
N GLY A 58 13.05 6.44 -10.28
CA GLY A 58 13.03 7.58 -9.38
C GLY A 58 11.77 7.70 -8.51
N LYS A 59 10.83 6.75 -8.61
CA LYS A 59 9.60 6.72 -7.79
C LYS A 59 9.86 6.09 -6.43
N PHE A 60 9.09 6.47 -5.42
CA PHE A 60 9.15 5.84 -4.11
C PHE A 60 8.24 4.62 -4.02
N GLU A 61 8.77 3.55 -3.44
CA GLU A 61 8.09 2.29 -3.21
C GLU A 61 8.27 1.86 -1.76
N VAL A 62 7.27 1.17 -1.22
CA VAL A 62 7.32 0.55 0.12
C VAL A 62 7.16 -0.95 -0.03
N ARG A 63 7.95 -1.71 0.71
CA ARG A 63 7.86 -3.17 0.73
C ARG A 63 6.75 -3.61 1.66
N VAL A 64 5.78 -4.35 1.13
CA VAL A 64 4.56 -4.76 1.84
C VAL A 64 4.63 -6.26 2.11
N LYS A 65 4.59 -6.65 3.38
CA LYS A 65 4.33 -8.02 3.80
C LYS A 65 2.83 -8.28 3.77
N TRP A 66 2.42 -9.34 3.09
CA TRP A 66 1.00 -9.68 2.94
C TRP A 66 0.55 -10.69 3.99
N LYS A 67 -0.67 -10.50 4.52
CA LYS A 67 -1.27 -11.34 5.55
C LYS A 67 -1.44 -12.77 5.04
N GLY A 68 -0.88 -13.71 5.79
CA GLY A 68 -0.95 -15.14 5.48
C GLY A 68 0.00 -15.59 4.36
N LEU A 69 0.90 -14.71 3.91
CA LEU A 69 2.00 -15.03 3.01
C LEU A 69 3.34 -14.85 3.73
N ASP A 70 4.36 -15.55 3.24
CA ASP A 70 5.72 -15.45 3.74
C ASP A 70 6.35 -14.12 3.32
N GLU A 71 7.38 -13.67 4.05
CA GLU A 71 8.07 -12.41 3.74
C GLU A 71 8.77 -12.43 2.36
N GLU A 72 9.11 -13.61 1.85
CA GLU A 72 9.65 -13.78 0.50
C GLU A 72 8.65 -13.34 -0.58
N GLU A 73 7.36 -13.40 -0.28
CA GLU A 73 6.26 -12.98 -1.15
C GLU A 73 5.93 -11.49 -0.97
N ALA A 74 6.67 -10.77 -0.12
CA ALA A 74 6.52 -9.33 0.04
C ALA A 74 6.88 -8.59 -1.25
N SER A 75 5.98 -7.73 -1.71
CA SER A 75 6.14 -6.96 -2.95
C SER A 75 6.50 -5.50 -2.65
N TRP A 76 7.07 -4.83 -3.65
CA TRP A 76 7.31 -3.39 -3.61
C TRP A 76 6.16 -2.68 -4.27
N GLU A 77 5.40 -1.91 -3.50
CA GLU A 77 4.21 -1.19 -3.97
C GLU A 77 4.50 0.32 -4.03
N PRO A 78 3.97 1.04 -5.04
CA PRO A 78 4.14 2.48 -5.13
C PRO A 78 3.61 3.21 -3.89
N ALA A 79 4.39 4.13 -3.34
CA ALA A 79 4.03 4.85 -2.11
C ALA A 79 2.71 5.64 -2.27
N LEU A 80 2.48 6.23 -3.46
CA LEU A 80 1.25 6.96 -3.75
C LEU A 80 0.02 6.04 -3.77
N GLN A 81 0.15 4.84 -4.32
CA GLN A 81 -0.94 3.85 -4.35
C GLN A 81 -1.26 3.37 -2.93
N LEU A 82 -0.23 3.09 -2.12
CA LEU A 82 -0.45 2.76 -0.71
C LEU A 82 -1.05 3.91 0.09
N TYR A 83 -0.76 5.16 -0.28
CA TYR A 83 -1.42 6.30 0.34
C TYR A 83 -2.93 6.31 0.03
N GLU A 84 -3.32 6.02 -1.22
CA GLU A 84 -4.74 5.95 -1.60
C GLU A 84 -5.46 4.76 -0.95
N ASP A 85 -4.80 3.61 -0.89
CA ASP A 85 -5.36 2.37 -0.37
C ASP A 85 -5.38 2.34 1.17
N ILE A 86 -4.26 2.68 1.81
CA ILE A 86 -4.02 2.49 3.26
C ILE A 86 -3.36 3.72 3.92
N ALA A 87 -3.83 4.93 3.59
CA ALA A 87 -3.29 6.21 4.05
C ALA A 87 -2.84 6.21 5.52
N VAL A 88 -3.64 5.66 6.42
CA VAL A 88 -3.38 5.71 7.86
C VAL A 88 -2.25 4.77 8.26
N VAL A 89 -2.25 3.54 7.74
CA VAL A 89 -1.16 2.58 7.99
C VAL A 89 0.15 3.16 7.49
N LEU A 90 0.15 3.72 6.28
CA LEU A 90 1.32 4.35 5.69
C LEU A 90 1.81 5.56 6.50
N ARG A 91 0.92 6.49 6.88
CA ARG A 91 1.28 7.66 7.70
C ARG A 91 1.89 7.27 9.03
N ARG A 92 1.28 6.32 9.75
CA ARG A 92 1.84 5.81 11.01
C ARG A 92 3.22 5.23 10.82
N TRP A 93 3.39 4.43 9.76
CA TRP A 93 4.68 3.82 9.45
C TRP A 93 5.73 4.88 9.10
N ILE A 94 5.38 5.91 8.32
CA ILE A 94 6.25 7.05 8.02
C ILE A 94 6.68 7.74 9.31
N MET A 95 5.75 8.05 10.21
CA MET A 95 6.06 8.71 11.49
C MET A 95 6.97 7.86 12.37
N LYS A 96 6.73 6.55 12.46
CA LYS A 96 7.55 5.60 13.22
C LYS A 96 8.98 5.51 12.66
N ASN A 97 9.14 5.64 11.34
CA ASN A 97 10.43 5.54 10.65
C ASN A 97 10.98 6.91 10.22
N ALA A 98 10.50 7.99 10.83
CA ALA A 98 10.84 9.36 10.42
C ALA A 98 12.32 9.73 10.58
N SER A 99 13.16 8.90 11.19
CA SER A 99 14.61 9.09 11.22
C SER A 99 15.32 8.59 9.95
N ASP A 100 14.72 7.66 9.21
CA ASP A 100 15.27 7.09 7.98
C ASP A 100 15.26 8.14 6.85
N GLY A 101 16.41 8.30 6.18
CA GLY A 101 16.58 9.31 5.13
C GLY A 101 15.66 9.08 3.93
N VAL A 102 15.49 7.83 3.50
CA VAL A 102 14.63 7.47 2.37
C VAL A 102 13.16 7.70 2.73
N VAL A 103 12.77 7.36 3.96
CA VAL A 103 11.38 7.60 4.43
C VAL A 103 11.08 9.10 4.51
N LYS A 104 12.04 9.92 4.96
CA LYS A 104 11.88 11.39 4.93
C LYS A 104 11.68 11.91 3.52
N GLU A 105 12.56 11.52 2.59
CA GLU A 105 12.46 11.96 1.18
C GLU A 105 11.14 11.51 0.55
N MET A 106 10.70 10.27 0.81
CA MET A 106 9.42 9.75 0.35
C MET A 106 8.25 10.56 0.92
N ARG A 107 8.27 10.87 2.23
CA ARG A 107 7.22 11.68 2.84
C ARG A 107 7.15 13.05 2.18
N ASP A 108 8.29 13.72 2.02
CA ASP A 108 8.34 15.06 1.46
C ASP A 108 7.85 15.05 -0.02
N ASP A 109 8.16 14.00 -0.79
CA ASP A 109 7.63 13.77 -2.16
C ASP A 109 6.12 13.55 -2.19
N LEU A 110 5.59 12.75 -1.24
CA LEU A 110 4.16 12.53 -1.09
C LEU A 110 3.44 13.83 -0.72
N GLU A 111 3.94 14.60 0.25
CA GLU A 111 3.35 15.88 0.65
C GLU A 111 3.34 16.88 -0.50
N ALA A 112 4.43 16.94 -1.28
CA ALA A 112 4.51 17.78 -2.48
C ALA A 112 3.50 17.35 -3.56
N THR A 113 3.31 16.03 -3.74
CA THR A 113 2.37 15.46 -4.72
C THR A 113 0.91 15.65 -4.30
N LEU A 114 0.60 15.47 -3.02
CA LEU A 114 -0.75 15.52 -2.47
C LEU A 114 -1.20 16.96 -2.13
N GLY A 115 -0.26 17.87 -1.94
CA GLY A 115 -0.53 19.27 -1.58
C GLY A 115 -0.96 19.49 -0.12
N HIS A 116 -0.72 18.51 0.76
CA HIS A 116 -0.98 18.61 2.19
C HIS A 116 0.04 17.79 2.99
N SER A 117 0.15 18.08 4.30
CA SER A 117 1.05 17.34 5.20
C SER A 117 0.49 15.96 5.59
N LEU A 118 1.39 15.02 5.91
CA LEU A 118 1.09 13.64 6.29
C LEU A 118 1.18 13.38 7.79
#